data_AF-S6A0W0-F1
#
_entry.id   AF-S6A0W0-F1
#
_cell.length_a   1.000
_cell.length_b   1.000
_cell.length_c   1.000
_cell.angle_alpha   90.00
_cell.angle_beta   90.00
_cell.angle_gamma   90.00
#
_symmetry.space_group_name_H-M   'P 1'
#
loop_
_entity.id
_entity.type
_entity.pdbx_description
1 polymer ?
#
loop_
_entity_poly.entity_id
_entity_poly.type
_entity_poly.pdbx_seq_one_letter_code
_entity_poly.pdbx_strand_id
1 'polypeptide(L)'
;MGLRLLAEAVIKNKPPLIDETNKGELFFKAEKYFSNFLSSIKIEKGGFLIKNEEDFYELCFPSGLDITTFHRCVIPAETFEPALTSLTEWTALKSGNFSSLRNFFSSQEYISITDIHIFPLEAEKAFLFLLKSQKDVSREEFNFTADTNNLILQYNKYKNIFKTAKPVYPFQYGKNAVTLKVKAALNADNFACLTTFSFTELFPDTVKLQSDVSVLKLYYSVINKILQIIGRSNISVLKTNRTLALCLFSAQKLPQDIYVDKIKSAIYPIYGKDFCDRIIIEYSGFSKDVKTVMNFLEENTQQ
;
A
#
# COMPACT_ATOMS: atom_id res chain seq x y z
N MET A 1 -37.68 -0.43 -22.52
CA MET A 1 -36.43 0.34 -22.44
C MET A 1 -35.34 -0.62 -21.96
N GLY A 2 -34.37 -0.93 -22.83
CA GLY A 2 -33.47 -2.06 -22.66
C GLY A 2 -32.30 -1.78 -21.72
N LEU A 3 -31.86 -2.83 -21.02
CA LEU A 3 -30.69 -2.91 -20.13
C LEU A 3 -29.37 -2.36 -20.72
N ARG A 4 -29.33 -2.08 -22.03
CA ARG A 4 -28.21 -1.44 -22.73
C ARG A 4 -28.02 0.04 -22.38
N LEU A 5 -29.10 0.78 -22.08
CA LEU A 5 -29.00 2.19 -21.68
C LEU A 5 -28.53 2.40 -20.23
N LEU A 6 -28.69 1.38 -19.37
CA LEU A 6 -28.12 1.39 -18.02
C LEU A 6 -26.62 1.03 -18.02
N ALA A 7 -26.16 0.23 -18.99
CA ALA A 7 -24.73 -0.06 -19.17
C ALA A 7 -23.95 1.13 -19.76
N GLU A 8 -24.59 1.97 -20.58
CA GLU A 8 -23.95 3.17 -21.16
C GLU A 8 -23.94 4.38 -20.20
N ALA A 9 -24.76 4.37 -19.15
CA ALA A 9 -24.73 5.39 -18.10
C ALA A 9 -23.62 5.20 -17.06
N VAL A 10 -23.07 3.98 -16.94
CA VAL A 10 -21.97 3.67 -15.98
C VAL A 10 -20.58 3.98 -16.57
N ILE A 11 -20.46 4.20 -17.89
CA ILE A 11 -19.19 4.49 -18.57
C ILE A 11 -18.85 6.01 -18.57
N LYS A 12 -19.72 6.88 -18.04
CA LYS A 12 -19.48 8.34 -17.98
C LYS A 12 -19.07 8.93 -16.63
N ASN A 13 -18.82 8.11 -15.61
CA ASN A 13 -18.14 8.60 -14.40
C ASN A 13 -16.63 8.44 -14.58
N LYS A 14 -16.03 9.38 -15.32
CA LYS A 14 -14.61 9.70 -15.15
C LYS A 14 -14.37 9.90 -13.64
N PRO A 15 -13.30 9.32 -13.06
CA PRO A 15 -12.88 9.72 -11.72
C PRO A 15 -12.72 11.25 -11.72
N PRO A 16 -13.01 11.92 -10.59
CA PRO A 16 -13.07 13.37 -10.54
C PRO A 16 -11.81 13.97 -11.17
N LEU A 17 -12.03 14.94 -12.07
CA LEU A 17 -10.98 15.80 -12.61
C LEU A 17 -10.29 16.47 -11.42
N ILE A 18 -9.11 15.96 -11.10
CA ILE A 18 -8.20 16.57 -10.13
C ILE A 18 -7.81 17.94 -10.69
N ASP A 19 -8.25 18.98 -10.01
CA ASP A 19 -7.94 20.37 -10.28
C ASP A 19 -6.42 20.58 -10.17
N GLU A 20 -5.78 21.01 -11.27
CA GLU A 20 -4.31 21.11 -11.40
C GLU A 20 -3.69 22.27 -10.58
N THR A 21 -4.42 22.83 -9.61
CA THR A 21 -3.93 23.88 -8.71
C THR A 21 -3.48 23.37 -7.33
N ASN A 22 -3.66 22.08 -7.00
CA ASN A 22 -3.31 21.54 -5.69
C ASN A 22 -1.83 21.13 -5.55
N LYS A 23 -1.12 21.86 -4.67
CA LYS A 23 0.19 21.48 -4.09
C LYS A 23 0.15 20.24 -3.18
N GLY A 24 -0.95 19.50 -3.10
CA GLY A 24 -1.11 18.43 -2.11
C GLY A 24 -1.87 17.20 -2.60
N GLU A 25 -1.37 16.50 -3.62
CA GLU A 25 -1.98 15.26 -4.15
C GLU A 25 -0.92 14.34 -4.78
N LEU A 26 0.23 14.19 -4.12
CA LEU A 26 1.37 13.44 -4.69
C LEU A 26 1.02 11.98 -5.02
N PHE A 27 0.13 11.33 -4.26
CA PHE A 27 -0.31 9.96 -4.55
C PHE A 27 -0.98 9.86 -5.91
N PHE A 28 -1.96 10.74 -6.17
CA PHE A 28 -2.71 10.72 -7.43
C PHE A 28 -1.85 11.16 -8.62
N LYS A 29 -0.87 12.05 -8.40
CA LYS A 29 0.15 12.38 -9.41
C LYS A 29 1.02 11.17 -9.75
N ALA A 30 1.44 10.40 -8.75
CA ALA A 30 2.20 9.16 -8.94
C ALA A 30 1.37 8.09 -9.64
N GLU A 31 0.08 7.98 -9.32
CA GLU A 31 -0.86 7.07 -9.97
C GLU A 31 -1.08 7.40 -11.45
N LYS A 32 -1.40 8.66 -11.75
CA LYS A 32 -1.56 9.15 -13.12
C LYS A 32 -0.29 8.92 -13.93
N TYR A 33 0.87 9.21 -13.35
CA TYR A 33 2.16 8.94 -13.99
C TYR A 33 2.34 7.44 -14.32
N PHE A 34 2.15 6.56 -13.34
CA PHE A 34 2.36 5.13 -13.53
C PHE A 34 1.36 4.54 -14.53
N SER A 35 0.09 4.96 -14.47
CA SER A 35 -0.92 4.57 -15.46
C SER A 35 -0.53 5.01 -16.87
N ASN A 36 -0.06 6.25 -17.04
CA ASN A 36 0.37 6.76 -18.34
C ASN A 36 1.60 5.99 -18.88
N PHE A 37 2.53 5.63 -17.98
CA PHE A 37 3.68 4.81 -18.34
C PHE A 37 3.26 3.41 -18.79
N LEU A 38 2.36 2.75 -18.05
CA LEU A 38 1.81 1.45 -18.43
C LEU A 38 1.10 1.51 -19.79
N SER A 39 0.30 2.54 -20.03
CA SER A 39 -0.35 2.75 -21.32
C SER A 39 0.65 3.00 -22.46
N SER A 40 1.74 3.76 -22.22
CA SER A 40 2.73 4.07 -23.26
C SER A 40 3.56 2.86 -23.69
N ILE A 41 3.73 1.88 -22.80
CA ILE A 41 4.41 0.61 -23.07
C ILE A 41 3.44 -0.53 -23.39
N LYS A 42 2.13 -0.24 -23.44
CA LYS A 42 1.05 -1.17 -23.82
C LYS A 42 0.95 -2.37 -22.87
N ILE A 43 1.10 -2.13 -21.57
CA ILE A 43 0.89 -3.11 -20.51
C ILE A 43 -0.21 -2.63 -19.57
N GLU A 44 -1.10 -3.54 -19.17
CA GLU A 44 -2.19 -3.22 -18.24
C GLU A 44 -1.82 -3.54 -16.78
N LYS A 45 -0.90 -4.49 -16.58
CA LYS A 45 -0.62 -5.10 -15.29
C LYS A 45 0.82 -4.90 -14.84
N GLY A 46 0.99 -4.44 -13.60
CA GLY A 46 2.32 -4.31 -13.02
C GLY A 46 2.35 -3.58 -11.70
N GLY A 47 3.55 -3.33 -11.22
CA GLY A 47 3.82 -2.59 -9.99
C GLY A 47 5.33 -2.54 -9.74
N PHE A 48 5.71 -2.30 -8.50
CA PHE A 48 7.10 -2.26 -8.07
C PHE A 48 7.38 -3.38 -7.07
N LEU A 49 8.35 -4.24 -7.35
CA LEU A 49 8.87 -5.16 -6.35
C LEU A 49 9.94 -4.41 -5.55
N ILE A 50 9.71 -4.23 -4.25
CA ILE A 50 10.62 -3.48 -3.38
C ILE A 50 11.11 -4.39 -2.26
N LYS A 51 12.43 -4.49 -2.10
CA LYS A 51 13.07 -5.30 -1.08
C LYS A 51 12.83 -4.71 0.31
N ASN A 52 12.38 -5.53 1.25
CA ASN A 52 12.21 -5.19 2.66
C ASN A 52 13.48 -5.55 3.48
N GLU A 53 13.45 -5.30 4.79
CA GLU A 53 14.57 -5.57 5.70
C GLU A 53 14.77 -7.07 6.00
N GLU A 54 13.79 -7.91 5.64
CA GLU A 54 13.79 -9.36 5.87
C GLU A 54 14.16 -10.15 4.60
N ASP A 55 14.74 -9.48 3.60
CA ASP A 55 15.13 -10.05 2.31
C ASP A 55 13.97 -10.63 1.47
N PHE A 56 12.78 -10.02 1.55
CA PHE A 56 11.66 -10.27 0.64
C PHE A 56 11.38 -9.08 -0.27
N TYR A 57 11.00 -9.35 -1.52
CA TYR A 57 10.40 -8.38 -2.42
C TYR A 57 8.88 -8.33 -2.23
N GLU A 58 8.36 -7.19 -1.81
CA GLU A 58 6.92 -6.96 -1.68
C GLU A 58 6.41 -6.21 -2.92
N LEU A 59 5.29 -6.66 -3.48
CA LEU A 59 4.60 -5.92 -4.53
C LEU A 59 3.97 -4.65 -3.96
N CYS A 60 4.47 -3.53 -4.46
CA CYS A 60 4.08 -2.19 -4.10
C CYS A 60 3.40 -1.50 -5.28
N PHE A 61 2.34 -0.74 -4.98
CA PHE A 61 1.66 0.11 -5.96
C PHE A 61 1.18 -0.64 -7.23
N PRO A 62 0.39 -1.72 -7.08
CA PRO A 62 -0.08 -2.51 -8.23
C PRO A 62 -1.06 -1.74 -9.13
N SER A 63 -1.13 -2.18 -10.38
CA SER A 63 -2.13 -1.84 -11.39
C SER A 63 -2.55 -3.10 -12.14
N GLY A 64 -3.83 -3.25 -12.47
CA GLY A 64 -4.37 -4.32 -13.31
C GLY A 64 -4.32 -5.74 -12.73
N LEU A 65 -3.78 -5.91 -11.52
CA LEU A 65 -3.70 -7.19 -10.81
C LEU A 65 -4.94 -7.44 -9.97
N ASP A 66 -5.23 -8.71 -9.68
CA ASP A 66 -6.27 -9.09 -8.74
C ASP A 66 -5.81 -8.92 -7.27
N ILE A 67 -6.76 -8.79 -6.35
CA ILE A 67 -6.50 -8.58 -4.92
C ILE A 67 -5.74 -9.74 -4.28
N THR A 68 -6.01 -10.98 -4.67
CA THR A 68 -5.33 -12.16 -4.11
C THR A 68 -3.85 -12.12 -4.49
N THR A 69 -3.54 -11.80 -5.74
CA THR A 69 -2.16 -11.59 -6.19
C THR A 69 -1.51 -10.43 -5.44
N PHE A 70 -2.19 -9.30 -5.29
CA PHE A 70 -1.65 -8.15 -4.56
C PHE A 70 -1.21 -8.51 -3.13
N HIS A 71 -2.02 -9.28 -2.41
CA HIS A 71 -1.62 -9.78 -1.10
C HIS A 71 -0.48 -10.79 -1.20
N ARG A 72 -0.63 -11.86 -2.00
CA ARG A 72 0.32 -12.98 -2.04
C ARG A 72 1.70 -12.64 -2.59
N CYS A 73 1.85 -11.55 -3.33
CA CYS A 73 3.10 -11.21 -4.00
C CYS A 73 4.15 -10.65 -3.03
N VAL A 74 4.69 -11.55 -2.20
CA VAL A 74 5.82 -11.36 -1.29
C VAL A 74 6.82 -12.47 -1.59
N ILE A 75 7.87 -12.13 -2.33
CA ILE A 75 8.77 -13.10 -2.97
C ILE A 75 10.11 -13.09 -2.24
N PRO A 76 10.62 -14.23 -1.73
CA PRO A 76 11.98 -14.31 -1.17
C PRO A 76 13.02 -13.81 -2.18
N ALA A 77 14.01 -13.02 -1.74
CA ALA A 77 15.00 -12.46 -2.66
C ALA A 77 15.80 -13.54 -3.41
N GLU A 78 16.09 -14.66 -2.74
CA GLU A 78 16.73 -15.85 -3.30
C GLU A 78 15.99 -16.42 -4.53
N THR A 79 14.67 -16.25 -4.62
CA THR A 79 13.88 -16.71 -5.78
C THR A 79 14.31 -16.04 -7.07
N PHE A 80 14.89 -14.84 -6.99
CA PHE A 80 15.37 -14.08 -8.13
C PHE A 80 16.90 -14.03 -8.22
N GLU A 81 17.66 -14.45 -7.20
CA GLU A 81 19.14 -14.37 -7.19
C GLU A 81 19.82 -14.93 -8.45
N PRO A 82 19.43 -16.08 -9.02
CA PRO A 82 20.03 -16.60 -10.26
C PRO A 82 19.82 -15.69 -11.49
N ALA A 83 18.82 -14.81 -11.45
CA ALA A 83 18.43 -13.93 -12.55
C ALA A 83 18.81 -12.45 -12.33
N LEU A 84 19.14 -12.02 -11.10
CA LEU A 84 19.31 -10.60 -10.73
C LEU A 84 20.76 -10.11 -10.67
N THR A 85 21.75 -10.99 -10.52
CA THR A 85 23.16 -10.60 -10.24
C THR A 85 23.85 -9.77 -11.34
N SER A 86 23.18 -9.51 -12.47
CA SER A 86 23.72 -8.70 -13.57
C SER A 86 22.66 -7.87 -14.31
N LEU A 87 21.50 -7.60 -13.71
CA LEU A 87 20.47 -6.82 -14.41
C LEU A 87 20.85 -5.35 -14.49
N THR A 88 21.22 -4.92 -15.70
CA THR A 88 21.27 -3.50 -16.11
C THR A 88 20.20 -3.18 -17.15
N GLU A 89 19.52 -4.20 -17.67
CA GLU A 89 18.59 -4.12 -18.79
C GLU A 89 17.28 -4.86 -18.50
N TRP A 90 16.30 -4.70 -19.40
CA TRP A 90 15.05 -5.44 -19.36
C TRP A 90 15.28 -6.95 -19.39
N THR A 91 14.61 -7.67 -18.50
CA THR A 91 14.58 -9.13 -18.51
C THR A 91 13.15 -9.62 -18.67
N ALA A 92 12.97 -10.55 -19.60
CA ALA A 92 11.68 -11.19 -19.87
C ALA A 92 11.73 -12.66 -19.45
N LEU A 93 10.89 -13.04 -18.49
CA LEU A 93 10.63 -14.43 -18.15
C LEU A 93 9.41 -14.89 -18.94
N LYS A 94 9.63 -15.79 -19.90
CA LYS A 94 8.56 -16.36 -20.73
C LYS A 94 7.86 -17.53 -20.04
N SER A 95 6.64 -17.82 -20.48
CA SER A 95 5.84 -18.97 -20.00
C SER A 95 6.68 -20.26 -19.90
N GLY A 96 6.71 -20.86 -18.70
CA GLY A 96 7.53 -22.02 -18.36
C GLY A 96 8.75 -21.71 -17.47
N ASN A 97 9.32 -20.49 -17.57
CA ASN A 97 10.54 -20.11 -16.86
C ASN A 97 10.30 -19.37 -15.52
N PHE A 98 9.04 -19.26 -15.08
CA PHE A 98 8.67 -18.59 -13.83
C PHE A 98 7.80 -19.48 -12.91
N SER A 99 7.94 -20.80 -13.01
CA SER A 99 7.20 -21.76 -12.18
C SER A 99 7.44 -21.57 -10.68
N SER A 100 8.64 -21.12 -10.30
CA SER A 100 9.00 -20.72 -8.94
C SER A 100 8.12 -19.60 -8.39
N LEU A 101 7.51 -18.79 -9.27
CA LEU A 101 6.67 -17.67 -8.87
C LEU A 101 5.20 -18.05 -8.66
N ARG A 102 4.78 -19.28 -8.98
CA ARG A 102 3.37 -19.70 -9.00
C ARG A 102 2.61 -19.37 -7.72
N ASN A 103 3.25 -19.55 -6.57
CA ASN A 103 2.59 -19.41 -5.26
C ASN A 103 2.33 -17.94 -4.86
N PHE A 104 2.92 -16.99 -5.58
CA PHE A 104 2.78 -15.55 -5.32
C PHE A 104 1.63 -14.90 -6.10
N PHE A 105 0.95 -15.68 -6.96
CA PHE A 105 -0.18 -15.25 -7.76
C PHE A 105 -1.46 -15.96 -7.33
N SER A 106 -2.61 -15.39 -7.69
CA SER A 106 -3.85 -16.16 -7.73
C SER A 106 -3.78 -17.19 -8.86
N SER A 107 -4.46 -18.33 -8.72
CA SER A 107 -4.44 -19.38 -9.75
C SER A 107 -4.93 -18.87 -11.10
N GLN A 108 -5.94 -18.01 -11.08
CA GLN A 108 -6.54 -17.42 -12.28
C GLN A 108 -5.63 -16.39 -12.95
N GLU A 109 -4.86 -15.64 -12.17
CA GLU A 109 -3.89 -14.69 -12.69
C GLU A 109 -2.71 -15.44 -13.29
N TYR A 110 -2.11 -16.36 -12.53
CA TYR A 110 -0.93 -17.14 -12.93
C TYR A 110 -1.12 -17.84 -14.28
N ILE A 111 -2.23 -18.55 -14.48
CA ILE A 111 -2.50 -19.31 -15.71
C ILE A 111 -2.63 -18.37 -16.93
N SER A 112 -3.03 -17.11 -16.70
CA SER A 112 -3.18 -16.15 -17.79
C SER A 112 -1.88 -15.43 -18.15
N ILE A 113 -0.85 -15.44 -17.29
CA ILE A 113 0.42 -14.75 -17.54
C ILE A 113 1.13 -15.41 -18.74
N THR A 114 1.46 -14.60 -19.74
CA THR A 114 2.29 -15.03 -20.88
C THR A 114 3.75 -14.69 -20.66
N ASP A 115 4.01 -13.49 -20.14
CA ASP A 115 5.35 -12.92 -19.98
C ASP A 115 5.41 -12.09 -18.70
N ILE A 116 6.56 -12.17 -18.02
CA ILE A 116 6.90 -11.30 -16.91
C ILE A 116 8.10 -10.47 -17.32
N HIS A 117 7.97 -9.15 -17.31
CA HIS A 117 9.08 -8.24 -17.58
C HIS A 117 9.55 -7.57 -16.29
N ILE A 118 10.86 -7.61 -16.07
CA ILE A 118 11.52 -7.05 -14.89
C ILE A 118 12.54 -6.04 -15.36
N PHE A 119 12.56 -4.87 -14.72
CA PHE A 119 13.56 -3.84 -14.97
C PHE A 119 14.12 -3.29 -13.64
N PRO A 120 15.46 -3.24 -13.46
CA PRO A 120 16.08 -2.72 -12.25
C PRO A 120 15.90 -1.21 -12.12
N LEU A 121 15.39 -0.76 -10.99
CA LEU A 121 15.21 0.67 -10.67
C LEU A 121 16.26 1.17 -9.68
N GLU A 122 16.63 0.33 -8.70
CA GLU A 122 17.64 0.61 -7.69
C GLU A 122 18.50 -0.64 -7.43
N ALA A 123 19.34 -1.04 -8.40
CA ALA A 123 20.14 -2.27 -8.33
C ALA A 123 19.27 -3.46 -7.85
N GLU A 124 19.66 -4.14 -6.78
CA GLU A 124 18.93 -5.27 -6.17
C GLU A 124 17.78 -4.85 -5.23
N LYS A 125 17.54 -3.56 -4.99
CA LYS A 125 16.56 -3.09 -3.97
C LYS A 125 15.17 -2.88 -4.53
N ALA A 126 15.05 -2.57 -5.81
CA ALA A 126 13.76 -2.30 -6.41
C ALA A 126 13.73 -2.62 -7.90
N PHE A 127 12.65 -3.25 -8.32
CA PHE A 127 12.38 -3.59 -9.71
C PHE A 127 11.00 -3.07 -10.13
N LEU A 128 10.92 -2.58 -11.36
CA LEU A 128 9.67 -2.50 -12.07
C LEU A 128 9.26 -3.92 -12.48
N PHE A 129 8.04 -4.31 -12.15
CA PHE A 129 7.50 -5.65 -12.38
C PHE A 129 6.25 -5.56 -13.22
N LEU A 130 6.30 -6.07 -14.45
CA LEU A 130 5.23 -5.96 -15.43
C LEU A 130 4.80 -7.33 -15.90
N LEU A 131 3.52 -7.47 -16.19
CA LEU A 131 2.92 -8.74 -16.59
C LEU A 131 2.14 -8.54 -17.88
N LYS A 132 2.37 -9.42 -18.84
CA LYS A 132 1.45 -9.62 -19.95
C LYS A 132 0.57 -10.80 -19.65
N SER A 133 -0.72 -10.69 -19.95
CA SER A 133 -1.64 -11.79 -19.77
C SER A 133 -2.61 -11.96 -20.95
N GLN A 134 -3.09 -13.18 -21.12
CA GLN A 134 -4.11 -13.51 -22.13
C GLN A 134 -5.45 -12.78 -21.89
N LYS A 135 -5.64 -12.26 -20.67
CA LYS A 135 -6.83 -11.51 -20.24
C LYS A 135 -6.71 -10.00 -20.47
N ASP A 136 -5.56 -9.53 -20.93
CA ASP A 136 -5.36 -8.11 -21.22
C ASP A 136 -6.26 -7.71 -22.41
N VAL A 137 -6.86 -6.51 -22.32
CA VAL A 137 -7.74 -5.98 -23.36
C VAL A 137 -6.94 -5.69 -24.63
N SER A 138 -5.76 -5.09 -24.46
CA SER A 138 -4.79 -4.86 -25.52
C SER A 138 -3.81 -6.03 -25.61
N ARG A 139 -3.71 -6.64 -26.80
CA ARG A 139 -2.72 -7.69 -27.11
C ARG A 139 -1.53 -7.17 -27.90
N GLU A 140 -1.32 -5.86 -27.87
CA GLU A 140 -0.23 -5.24 -28.62
C GLU A 140 1.15 -5.66 -28.08
N GLU A 141 2.16 -5.56 -28.93
CA GLU A 141 3.53 -5.90 -28.55
C GLU A 141 4.08 -4.92 -27.50
N PHE A 142 4.88 -5.46 -26.59
CA PHE A 142 5.52 -4.68 -25.54
C PHE A 142 6.55 -3.74 -26.14
N ASN A 143 6.51 -2.46 -25.77
CA ASN A 143 7.48 -1.49 -26.26
C ASN A 143 8.70 -1.40 -25.33
N PHE A 144 9.77 -2.12 -25.67
CA PHE A 144 11.06 -2.06 -24.95
C PHE A 144 11.79 -0.71 -25.07
N THR A 145 11.39 0.16 -26.00
CA THR A 145 12.06 1.46 -26.25
C THR A 145 11.56 2.60 -25.35
N ALA A 146 10.79 2.28 -24.31
CA ALA A 146 10.35 3.25 -23.32
C ALA A 146 11.53 4.01 -22.72
N ASP A 147 11.35 5.31 -22.46
CA ASP A 147 12.35 6.17 -21.83
C ASP A 147 12.60 5.72 -20.37
N THR A 148 13.54 4.78 -20.21
CA THR A 148 13.96 4.21 -18.93
C THR A 148 14.58 5.25 -18.01
N ASN A 149 15.22 6.29 -18.56
CA ASN A 149 15.79 7.38 -17.77
C ASN A 149 14.69 8.20 -17.09
N ASN A 150 13.65 8.57 -17.84
CA ASN A 150 12.50 9.25 -17.25
C ASN A 150 11.76 8.33 -16.25
N LEU A 151 11.67 7.03 -16.52
CA LEU A 151 11.13 6.05 -15.55
C LEU A 151 11.88 6.08 -14.22
N ILE A 152 13.21 5.98 -14.25
CA ILE A 152 14.04 5.99 -13.04
C ILE A 152 13.93 7.33 -12.31
N LEU A 153 13.87 8.46 -13.04
CA LEU A 153 13.71 9.79 -12.45
C LEU A 153 12.38 9.94 -11.72
N GLN A 154 11.28 9.52 -12.34
CA GLN A 154 9.94 9.60 -11.73
C GLN A 154 9.79 8.57 -10.61
N TYR A 155 10.39 7.39 -10.74
CA TYR A 155 10.47 6.43 -9.64
C TYR A 155 11.15 7.06 -8.43
N ASN A 156 12.33 7.64 -8.59
CA ASN A 156 13.06 8.29 -7.50
C ASN A 156 12.26 9.42 -6.84
N LYS A 157 11.48 10.17 -7.63
CA LYS A 157 10.59 11.22 -7.13
C LYS A 157 9.45 10.66 -6.26
N TYR A 158 8.86 9.53 -6.63
CA TYR A 158 7.66 8.97 -5.98
C TYR A 158 7.91 7.71 -5.14
N LYS A 159 9.14 7.23 -5.02
CA LYS A 159 9.45 5.93 -4.39
C LYS A 159 8.89 5.75 -2.99
N ASN A 160 8.86 6.81 -2.18
CA ASN A 160 8.29 6.75 -0.83
C ASN A 160 6.78 6.49 -0.85
N ILE A 161 6.07 6.98 -1.87
CA ILE A 161 4.63 6.76 -2.08
C ILE A 161 4.39 5.34 -2.59
N PHE A 162 5.23 4.87 -3.50
CA PHE A 162 5.15 3.48 -3.98
C PHE A 162 5.34 2.51 -2.82
N LYS A 163 6.35 2.72 -1.97
CA LYS A 163 6.64 1.90 -0.78
C LYS A 163 5.50 1.85 0.23
N THR A 164 4.71 2.93 0.39
CA THR A 164 3.58 2.91 1.34
C THR A 164 2.41 2.08 0.83
N ALA A 165 2.29 1.86 -0.47
CA ALA A 165 1.15 1.20 -1.08
C ALA A 165 1.25 -0.34 -1.13
N LYS A 166 2.04 -0.94 -0.23
CA LYS A 166 2.11 -2.39 -0.03
C LYS A 166 0.98 -2.90 0.86
N PRO A 167 0.59 -4.18 0.80
CA PRO A 167 -0.37 -4.74 1.72
C PRO A 167 0.03 -4.48 3.17
N VAL A 168 -0.91 -3.98 3.97
CA VAL A 168 -0.73 -3.93 5.43
C VAL A 168 -0.98 -5.33 5.94
N TYR A 169 0.05 -6.18 5.84
CA TYR A 169 0.03 -7.43 6.58
C TYR A 169 -0.15 -7.10 8.05
N PRO A 170 -1.06 -7.78 8.75
CA PRO A 170 -1.33 -7.40 10.11
C PRO A 170 -0.03 -7.64 10.87
N PHE A 171 0.54 -6.57 11.43
CA PHE A 171 1.53 -6.63 12.49
C PHE A 171 0.83 -7.24 13.72
N GLN A 172 0.41 -8.49 13.63
CA GLN A 172 0.02 -9.25 14.80
C GLN A 172 1.32 -9.69 15.45
N TYR A 173 2.01 -8.73 16.08
CA TYR A 173 2.85 -9.08 17.20
C TYR A 173 1.97 -9.96 18.09
N GLY A 174 2.41 -11.20 18.35
CA GLY A 174 1.64 -12.09 19.23
C GLY A 174 1.30 -11.35 20.51
N LYS A 175 0.12 -11.60 21.09
CA LYS A 175 -0.38 -10.88 22.28
C LYS A 175 0.69 -10.70 23.37
N ASN A 176 1.56 -11.69 23.53
CA ASN A 176 2.73 -11.65 24.42
C ASN A 176 3.75 -10.56 24.06
N ALA A 177 4.14 -10.45 22.79
CA ALA A 177 5.08 -9.42 22.32
C ALA A 177 4.50 -8.01 22.48
N VAL A 178 3.21 -7.81 22.19
CA VAL A 178 2.50 -6.54 22.45
C VAL A 178 2.53 -6.22 23.93
N THR A 179 2.14 -7.17 24.78
CA THR A 179 2.11 -7.01 26.24
C THR A 179 3.49 -6.68 26.80
N LEU A 180 4.54 -7.35 26.33
CA LEU A 180 5.93 -7.09 26.75
C LEU A 180 6.36 -5.67 26.38
N LYS A 181 6.03 -5.20 25.18
CA LYS A 181 6.36 -3.84 24.75
C LYS A 181 5.59 -2.78 25.55
N VAL A 182 4.31 -3.00 25.82
CA VAL A 182 3.52 -2.13 26.71
C VAL A 182 4.16 -2.07 28.10
N LYS A 183 4.45 -3.22 28.71
CA LYS A 183 5.10 -3.29 30.03
C LYS A 183 6.43 -2.56 30.05
N ALA A 184 7.29 -2.81 29.05
CA ALA A 184 8.60 -2.18 28.96
C ALA A 184 8.48 -0.65 28.85
N ALA A 185 7.57 -0.15 28.00
CA ALA A 185 7.39 1.29 27.82
C ALA A 185 6.84 1.98 29.07
N LEU A 186 5.86 1.37 29.75
CA LEU A 186 5.26 1.91 30.98
C LEU A 186 6.22 1.83 32.19
N ASN A 187 7.05 0.78 32.26
CA ASN A 187 8.10 0.67 33.27
C ASN A 187 9.21 1.72 33.08
N ALA A 188 9.40 2.22 31.86
CA ALA A 188 10.28 3.35 31.56
C ALA A 188 9.60 4.71 31.83
N ASP A 189 8.60 4.73 32.72
CA ASP A 189 7.83 5.89 33.16
C ASP A 189 7.06 6.66 32.08
N ASN A 190 6.92 6.09 30.88
CA ASN A 190 6.09 6.68 29.83
C ASN A 190 4.59 6.56 30.15
N PHE A 191 3.82 7.47 29.57
CA PHE A 191 2.37 7.37 29.44
C PHE A 191 2.02 6.75 28.08
N ALA A 192 0.99 5.91 28.06
CA ALA A 192 0.35 5.46 26.83
C ALA A 192 -0.76 6.44 26.45
N CYS A 193 -0.60 7.14 25.33
CA CYS A 193 -1.63 7.94 24.67
C CYS A 193 -2.42 7.03 23.72
N LEU A 194 -3.73 6.94 23.94
CA LEU A 194 -4.61 6.00 23.25
C LEU A 194 -5.50 6.75 22.26
N THR A 195 -5.37 6.44 20.97
CA THR A 195 -6.15 7.11 19.93
C THR A 195 -6.53 6.15 18.81
N THR A 196 -7.70 6.33 18.23
CA THR A 196 -8.20 5.53 17.11
C THR A 196 -8.33 6.41 15.87
N PHE A 197 -7.95 5.85 14.72
CA PHE A 197 -8.17 6.44 13.41
C PHE A 197 -9.16 5.55 12.67
N SER A 198 -10.37 6.03 12.41
CA SER A 198 -11.35 5.33 11.59
C SER A 198 -11.30 5.85 10.15
N PHE A 199 -11.24 4.92 9.21
CA PHE A 199 -11.24 5.19 7.77
C PHE A 199 -12.59 4.92 7.12
N THR A 200 -13.67 4.72 7.90
CA THR A 200 -15.00 4.40 7.38
C THR A 200 -15.56 5.50 6.48
N GLU A 201 -15.42 6.77 6.89
CA GLU A 201 -15.87 7.90 6.08
C GLU A 201 -14.96 8.14 4.88
N LEU A 202 -13.68 7.76 4.95
CA LEU A 202 -12.75 7.90 3.84
C LEU A 202 -13.01 6.86 2.74
N PHE A 203 -13.36 5.63 3.15
CA PHE A 203 -13.66 4.50 2.27
C PHE A 203 -15.01 3.89 2.66
N PRO A 204 -16.14 4.55 2.36
CA PRO A 204 -17.47 4.12 2.83
C PRO A 204 -17.89 2.77 2.24
N ASP A 205 -17.57 2.54 0.97
CA ASP A 205 -17.93 1.32 0.24
C ASP A 205 -16.97 0.16 0.59
N THR A 206 -17.43 -0.73 1.48
CA THR A 206 -16.70 -1.94 1.90
C THR A 206 -16.47 -2.91 0.74
N VAL A 207 -17.46 -3.06 -0.14
CA VAL A 207 -17.40 -3.99 -1.27
C VAL A 207 -16.35 -3.51 -2.25
N LYS A 208 -16.33 -2.21 -2.56
CA LYS A 208 -15.32 -1.64 -3.44
C LYS A 208 -13.92 -1.75 -2.82
N LEU A 209 -13.76 -1.47 -1.53
CA LEU A 209 -12.46 -1.65 -0.86
C LEU A 209 -11.94 -3.10 -0.95
N GLN A 210 -12.83 -4.09 -0.92
CA GLN A 210 -12.49 -5.51 -0.98
C GLN A 210 -12.45 -6.11 -2.40
N SER A 211 -12.79 -5.32 -3.44
CA SER A 211 -12.85 -5.79 -4.83
C SER A 211 -12.01 -4.97 -5.81
N ASP A 212 -11.68 -3.72 -5.48
CA ASP A 212 -10.90 -2.80 -6.31
C ASP A 212 -9.49 -2.59 -5.74
N VAL A 213 -8.48 -3.12 -6.44
CA VAL A 213 -7.07 -2.98 -6.06
C VAL A 213 -6.63 -1.52 -5.99
N SER A 214 -7.19 -0.62 -6.82
CA SER A 214 -6.79 0.79 -6.83
C SER A 214 -7.21 1.48 -5.53
N VAL A 215 -8.44 1.21 -5.07
CA VAL A 215 -8.95 1.71 -3.79
C VAL A 215 -8.18 1.09 -2.62
N LEU A 216 -7.94 -0.22 -2.67
CA LEU A 216 -7.24 -0.94 -1.61
C LEU A 216 -5.77 -0.48 -1.47
N LYS A 217 -5.09 -0.23 -2.59
CA LYS A 217 -3.74 0.34 -2.66
C LYS A 217 -3.69 1.72 -1.99
N LEU A 218 -4.65 2.60 -2.26
CA LEU A 218 -4.74 3.90 -1.60
C LEU A 218 -4.99 3.77 -0.09
N TYR A 219 -5.91 2.90 0.32
CA TYR A 219 -6.18 2.60 1.72
C TYR A 219 -4.92 2.14 2.47
N TYR A 220 -4.19 1.18 1.92
CA TYR A 220 -2.93 0.74 2.51
C TYR A 220 -1.85 1.82 2.51
N SER A 221 -1.78 2.64 1.47
CA SER A 221 -0.86 3.77 1.44
C SER A 221 -1.08 4.73 2.61
N VAL A 222 -2.34 5.11 2.88
CA VAL A 222 -2.68 5.99 3.99
C VAL A 222 -2.28 5.37 5.32
N ILE A 223 -2.64 4.10 5.56
CA ILE A 223 -2.31 3.40 6.79
C ILE A 223 -0.81 3.28 6.98
N ASN A 224 -0.08 2.74 6.01
CA ASN A 224 1.38 2.58 6.11
C ASN A 224 2.08 3.91 6.31
N LYS A 225 1.59 5.00 5.71
CA LYS A 225 2.15 6.34 5.95
C LYS A 225 1.95 6.78 7.40
N ILE A 226 0.76 6.58 7.96
CA ILE A 226 0.48 6.85 9.38
C ILE A 226 1.37 6.00 10.28
N LEU A 227 1.51 4.70 9.99
CA LEU A 227 2.40 3.79 10.73
C LEU A 227 3.87 4.24 10.70
N GLN A 228 4.35 4.70 9.55
CA GLN A 228 5.71 5.26 9.42
C GLN A 228 5.91 6.52 10.26
N ILE A 229 4.93 7.42 10.31
CA ILE A 229 4.99 8.67 11.11
C ILE A 229 5.03 8.34 12.61
N ILE A 230 4.24 7.35 13.02
CA ILE A 230 4.14 6.90 14.41
C ILE A 230 5.43 6.20 14.84
N GLY A 231 6.03 5.41 13.95
CA GLY A 231 7.31 4.76 14.19
C GLY A 231 7.22 3.48 15.02
N ARG A 232 8.29 2.69 14.95
CA ARG A 232 8.37 1.34 15.52
C ARG A 232 8.42 1.28 17.04
N SER A 233 8.66 2.39 17.74
CA SER A 233 8.65 2.44 19.22
C SER A 233 7.23 2.35 19.79
N ASN A 234 6.22 2.72 19.00
CA ASN A 234 4.82 2.74 19.40
C ASN A 234 4.09 1.46 18.98
N ILE A 235 2.86 1.27 19.47
CA ILE A 235 2.03 0.12 19.12
C ILE A 235 0.88 0.58 18.26
N SER A 236 0.56 -0.23 17.25
CA SER A 236 -0.55 0.00 16.34
C SER A 236 -1.23 -1.33 16.02
N VAL A 237 -2.55 -1.33 15.97
CA VAL A 237 -3.36 -2.50 15.63
C VAL A 237 -4.41 -2.07 14.61
N LEU A 238 -4.27 -2.59 13.38
CA LEU A 238 -5.28 -2.42 12.34
C LEU A 238 -6.39 -3.45 12.55
N LYS A 239 -7.62 -2.96 12.72
CA LYS A 239 -8.81 -3.76 12.99
C LYS A 239 -9.58 -4.03 11.68
N THR A 240 -10.37 -5.11 11.69
CA THR A 240 -11.18 -5.53 10.53
C THR A 240 -12.23 -4.50 10.12
N ASN A 241 -12.71 -3.70 11.08
CA ASN A 241 -13.66 -2.60 10.85
C ASN A 241 -13.05 -1.33 10.24
N ARG A 242 -11.80 -1.39 9.75
CA ARG A 242 -11.05 -0.25 9.17
C ARG A 242 -10.72 0.84 10.19
N THR A 243 -10.49 0.43 11.43
CA THR A 243 -9.99 1.29 12.49
C THR A 243 -8.56 0.93 12.82
N LEU A 244 -7.68 1.92 12.88
CA LEU A 244 -6.32 1.78 13.36
C LEU A 244 -6.25 2.29 14.81
N ALA A 245 -6.10 1.36 15.76
CA ALA A 245 -5.90 1.69 17.15
C ALA A 245 -4.41 1.93 17.40
N LEU A 246 -4.07 3.05 18.02
CA LEU A 246 -2.71 3.50 18.26
C LEU A 246 -2.47 3.73 19.73
N CYS A 247 -1.34 3.21 20.20
CA CYS A 247 -0.82 3.45 21.53
C CYS A 247 0.55 4.10 21.38
N LEU A 248 0.60 5.41 21.64
CA LEU A 248 1.80 6.23 21.55
C LEU A 248 2.42 6.37 22.94
N PHE A 249 3.69 5.99 23.09
CA PHE A 249 4.41 6.11 24.35
C PHE A 249 5.17 7.43 24.40
N SER A 250 4.98 8.18 25.49
CA SER A 250 5.63 9.48 25.70
C SER A 250 5.91 9.71 27.18
N ALA A 251 7.03 10.33 27.50
CA ALA A 251 7.37 10.73 28.87
C ALA A 251 6.40 11.81 29.43
N GLN A 252 5.68 12.50 28.54
CA GLN A 252 4.74 13.57 28.91
C GLN A 252 3.36 13.31 28.32
N LYS A 253 2.32 13.79 29.03
CA LYS A 253 0.94 13.87 28.54
C LYS A 253 0.83 15.00 27.52
N LEU A 254 1.19 14.71 26.27
CA LEU A 254 1.10 15.67 25.18
C LEU A 254 -0.36 15.81 24.71
N PRO A 255 -0.89 17.03 24.52
CA PRO A 255 -2.23 17.25 24.00
C PRO A 255 -2.48 16.48 22.69
N GLN A 256 -3.72 15.97 22.55
CA GLN A 256 -4.16 15.22 21.37
C GLN A 256 -3.88 15.97 20.08
N ASP A 257 -4.20 17.27 20.06
CA ASP A 257 -4.11 18.12 18.87
C ASP A 257 -2.71 18.11 18.27
N ILE A 258 -1.67 18.07 19.11
CA ILE A 258 -0.28 18.01 18.64
C ILE A 258 0.00 16.75 17.81
N TYR A 259 -0.49 15.59 18.24
CA TYR A 259 -0.29 14.34 17.50
C TYR A 259 -1.13 14.30 16.23
N VAL A 260 -2.39 14.72 16.33
CA VAL A 260 -3.32 14.74 15.21
C VAL A 260 -2.83 15.70 14.12
N ASP A 261 -2.44 16.91 14.49
CA ASP A 261 -1.92 17.91 13.56
C ASP A 261 -0.61 17.48 12.93
N LYS A 262 0.29 16.83 13.70
CA LYS A 262 1.53 16.28 13.14
C LYS A 262 1.27 15.17 12.12
N ILE A 263 0.30 14.28 12.38
CA ILE A 263 -0.07 13.24 11.42
C ILE A 263 -0.72 13.87 10.19
N LYS A 264 -1.73 14.74 10.38
CA LYS A 264 -2.46 15.43 9.32
C LYS A 264 -1.54 16.24 8.42
N SER A 265 -0.67 17.08 8.99
CA SER A 265 0.31 17.87 8.23
C SER A 265 1.28 17.02 7.40
N ALA A 266 1.57 15.79 7.82
CA ALA A 266 2.42 14.87 7.07
C ALA A 266 1.69 14.11 5.95
N ILE A 267 0.37 13.90 6.08
CA ILE A 267 -0.43 13.16 5.08
C ILE A 267 -1.14 14.08 4.07
N TYR A 268 -1.47 15.32 4.45
CA TYR A 268 -2.14 16.29 3.57
C TYR A 268 -1.40 16.54 2.25
N PRO A 269 -0.06 16.74 2.21
CA PRO A 269 0.64 16.97 0.94
C PRO A 269 0.61 15.74 0.01
N ILE A 270 0.34 14.55 0.55
CA ILE A 270 0.37 13.30 -0.20
C ILE A 270 -1.01 12.98 -0.78
N TYR A 271 -2.07 13.10 0.02
CA TYR A 271 -3.40 12.63 -0.35
C TYR A 271 -4.46 13.73 -0.50
N GLY A 272 -4.14 14.98 -0.16
CA GLY A 272 -5.10 16.08 -0.17
C GLY A 272 -5.75 16.30 1.19
N LYS A 273 -5.95 17.57 1.52
CA LYS A 273 -6.54 17.99 2.80
C LYS A 273 -7.97 17.49 2.94
N ASP A 274 -8.82 17.80 1.95
CA ASP A 274 -10.25 17.43 1.97
C ASP A 274 -10.47 15.93 2.07
N PHE A 275 -9.60 15.15 1.41
CA PHE A 275 -9.59 13.69 1.54
C PHE A 275 -9.25 13.27 2.98
N CYS A 276 -8.13 13.74 3.52
CA CYS A 276 -7.68 13.36 4.86
C CYS A 276 -8.58 13.86 6.00
N ASP A 277 -9.33 14.95 5.81
CA ASP A 277 -10.24 15.48 6.83
C ASP A 277 -11.46 14.58 7.06
N ARG A 278 -11.72 13.61 6.18
CA ARG A 278 -12.71 12.55 6.40
C ARG A 278 -12.21 11.43 7.32
N ILE A 279 -10.95 11.45 7.75
CA ILE A 279 -10.47 10.50 8.76
C ILE A 279 -11.05 10.91 10.11
N ILE A 280 -11.84 10.03 10.73
CA ILE A 280 -12.37 10.23 12.07
C ILE A 280 -11.27 9.84 13.07
N ILE A 281 -10.92 10.76 13.97
CA ILE A 281 -9.90 10.53 14.98
C ILE A 281 -10.53 10.71 16.35
N GLU A 282 -10.50 9.65 17.17
CA GLU A 282 -11.00 9.69 18.53
C GLU A 282 -9.87 9.47 19.51
N TYR A 283 -9.97 10.13 20.64
CA TYR A 283 -8.98 10.06 21.71
C TYR A 283 -9.60 9.45 22.94
N SER A 284 -8.98 8.36 23.41
CA SER A 284 -9.48 7.57 24.53
C SER A 284 -8.77 7.87 25.84
N GLY A 285 -7.83 8.82 25.84
CA GLY A 285 -7.12 9.26 27.05
C GLY A 285 -5.69 8.75 27.18
N PHE A 286 -5.13 8.95 28.38
CA PHE A 286 -3.82 8.43 28.77
C PHE A 286 -3.96 7.31 29.78
N SER A 287 -3.09 6.31 29.72
CA SER A 287 -2.99 5.27 30.73
C SER A 287 -1.54 4.97 31.13
N LYS A 288 -1.37 4.59 32.40
CA LYS A 288 -0.17 3.90 32.92
C LYS A 288 -0.48 2.45 33.31
N ASP A 289 -1.72 2.01 33.14
CA ASP A 289 -2.14 0.67 33.47
C ASP A 289 -2.09 -0.23 32.23
N VAL A 290 -1.30 -1.30 32.33
CA VAL A 290 -1.11 -2.29 31.26
C VAL A 290 -2.45 -2.88 30.83
N LYS A 291 -3.35 -3.18 31.77
CA LYS A 291 -4.64 -3.82 31.47
C LYS A 291 -5.50 -2.90 30.62
N THR A 292 -5.61 -1.62 30.97
CA THR A 292 -6.33 -0.59 30.21
C THR A 292 -5.78 -0.45 28.79
N VAL A 293 -4.46 -0.43 28.61
CA VAL A 293 -3.84 -0.36 27.28
C VAL A 293 -4.15 -1.60 26.45
N MET A 294 -4.03 -2.79 27.03
CA MET A 294 -4.33 -4.04 26.33
C MET A 294 -5.80 -4.13 25.96
N ASN A 295 -6.71 -3.74 26.86
CA ASN A 295 -8.14 -3.66 26.59
C ASN A 295 -8.42 -2.72 25.43
N PHE A 296 -7.85 -1.52 25.38
CA PHE A 296 -8.03 -0.59 24.24
C PHE A 296 -7.61 -1.22 22.89
N LEU A 297 -6.49 -1.95 22.88
CA LEU A 297 -6.00 -2.63 21.69
C LEU A 297 -6.91 -3.81 21.29
N GLU A 298 -7.50 -4.53 22.26
CA GLU A 298 -8.33 -5.73 22.05
C GLU A 298 -9.84 -5.44 21.84
N GLU A 299 -10.45 -4.56 22.64
CA GLU A 299 -11.91 -4.33 22.80
C GLU A 299 -12.64 -3.78 21.56
N ASN A 300 -11.96 -3.49 20.45
CA ASN A 300 -12.68 -3.20 19.18
C ASN A 300 -12.36 -4.21 18.06
N THR A 301 -11.95 -5.41 18.45
CA THR A 301 -11.70 -6.54 17.53
C THR A 301 -12.82 -7.58 17.58
N GLN A 302 -13.78 -7.42 18.48
CA GLN A 302 -14.97 -8.26 18.61
C GLN A 302 -16.22 -7.42 18.33
N GLN A 303 -16.58 -7.31 17.05
CA GLN A 303 -17.94 -7.09 16.56
C GLN A 303 -17.98 -7.41 15.07
#